data_AF-A0A8H7WUU1-F1
#
_entry.id   AF-A0A8H7WUU1-F1
#
_cell.length_a   1.000
_cell.length_b   1.000
_cell.length_c   1.000
_cell.angle_alpha   90.00
_cell.angle_beta   90.00
_cell.angle_gamma   90.00
#
_symmetry.space_group_name_H-M   'P 1'
#
loop_
_entity.id
_entity.type
_entity.pdbx_description
1 polymer ?
#
loop_
_entity_poly.entity_id
_entity_poly.type
_entity_poly.pdbx_seq_one_letter_code
_entity_poly.pdbx_strand_id
1 'polypeptide(L)'
;MASRLMVTDRGFDLKAGQDHNSLPPANQQDLANMAPVAQTDHDILEKQVKEAIQDLYQIMVQTNAYDLTSRPSNQVLEAAMKQFDAQLLKIHNTATHAKTLPSIPPELIQYVDNGRNPDIYTREFVELARKGNQLMKGKMDAFSSFRDVLANEMGVAMPEIRDDVVKVVVATGGKEDVVGREKKEGEGL
;
A
#
# COMPACT_ATOMS: atom_id res chain seq x y z
N MET A 1 -47.34 -65.51 -3.31
CA MET A 1 -47.43 -64.05 -3.45
C MET A 1 -46.25 -63.62 -4.32
N ALA A 2 -46.36 -63.62 -5.65
CA ALA A 2 -46.94 -62.57 -6.52
C ALA A 2 -46.23 -61.20 -6.31
N SER A 3 -45.72 -60.44 -7.27
CA SER A 3 -45.58 -60.55 -8.73
C SER A 3 -44.66 -59.42 -9.23
N ARG A 4 -43.83 -59.73 -10.23
CA ARG A 4 -43.53 -58.97 -11.47
C ARG A 4 -44.20 -57.60 -11.70
N LEU A 5 -43.43 -56.55 -12.04
CA LEU A 5 -43.65 -55.69 -13.23
C LEU A 5 -42.51 -54.66 -13.48
N MET A 6 -41.95 -54.68 -14.69
CA MET A 6 -41.36 -53.52 -15.40
C MET A 6 -42.49 -52.82 -16.17
N VAL A 7 -42.58 -51.48 -16.14
CA VAL A 7 -43.10 -50.57 -17.21
C VAL A 7 -42.67 -49.13 -16.80
N THR A 8 -41.74 -48.45 -17.49
CA THR A 8 -41.86 -47.48 -18.61
C THR A 8 -42.45 -46.08 -18.30
N ASP A 9 -41.60 -45.08 -18.54
CA ASP A 9 -41.82 -43.85 -19.34
C ASP A 9 -42.27 -42.52 -18.70
N ARG A 10 -41.67 -41.46 -19.28
CA ARG A 10 -42.03 -40.02 -19.33
C ARG A 10 -41.43 -39.04 -18.31
N GLY A 11 -40.28 -38.50 -18.71
CA GLY A 11 -40.12 -37.08 -19.10
C GLY A 11 -40.67 -36.02 -18.15
N PHE A 12 -39.77 -35.38 -17.40
CA PHE A 12 -40.01 -34.10 -16.76
C PHE A 12 -38.95 -33.10 -17.23
N ASP A 13 -39.42 -32.14 -18.03
CA ASP A 13 -38.66 -31.05 -18.65
C ASP A 13 -38.65 -29.85 -17.67
N LEU A 14 -37.47 -29.46 -17.20
CA LEU A 14 -37.27 -28.24 -16.40
C LEU A 14 -36.16 -27.42 -17.06
N LYS A 15 -36.60 -26.51 -17.93
CA LYS A 15 -35.81 -25.45 -18.53
C LYS A 15 -35.50 -24.34 -17.50
N ALA A 16 -34.26 -23.86 -17.61
CA ALA A 16 -33.80 -22.48 -17.41
C ALA A 16 -33.82 -21.89 -15.99
N GLY A 17 -32.63 -21.84 -15.39
CA GLY A 17 -32.20 -20.87 -14.38
C GLY A 17 -30.70 -20.61 -14.59
N GLN A 18 -30.37 -19.54 -15.31
CA GLN A 18 -29.01 -19.09 -15.56
C GLN A 18 -28.44 -18.43 -14.29
N ASP A 19 -27.58 -19.14 -13.57
CA ASP A 19 -26.70 -18.52 -12.56
C ASP A 19 -25.43 -17.99 -13.24
N HIS A 20 -25.53 -16.79 -13.81
CA HIS A 20 -24.37 -16.01 -14.22
C HIS A 20 -23.73 -15.36 -12.98
N ASN A 21 -22.96 -16.12 -12.22
CA ASN A 21 -21.89 -15.55 -11.39
C ASN A 21 -20.75 -16.56 -11.19
N SER A 22 -20.06 -16.89 -12.28
CA SER A 22 -18.75 -17.54 -12.24
C SER A 22 -17.69 -16.46 -12.41
N LEU A 23 -16.77 -16.36 -11.45
CA LEU A 23 -15.51 -15.62 -11.63
C LEU A 23 -14.83 -16.12 -12.92
N PRO A 24 -14.22 -15.23 -13.72
CA PRO A 24 -13.54 -15.66 -14.94
C PRO A 24 -12.41 -16.64 -14.58
N PRO A 25 -12.16 -17.68 -15.41
CA PRO A 25 -11.02 -18.54 -15.20
C PRO A 25 -9.75 -17.69 -15.31
N ALA A 26 -8.90 -17.73 -14.27
CA ALA A 26 -7.60 -17.08 -14.30
C ALA A 26 -6.84 -17.53 -15.54
N ASN A 27 -6.51 -16.57 -16.41
CA ASN A 27 -5.72 -16.86 -17.61
C ASN A 27 -4.37 -17.43 -17.16
N GLN A 28 -4.03 -18.63 -17.64
CA GLN A 28 -2.74 -19.29 -17.42
C GLN A 28 -1.53 -18.43 -17.85
N GLN A 29 -1.76 -17.33 -18.57
CA GLN A 29 -0.76 -16.32 -18.94
C GLN A 29 -0.40 -15.35 -17.80
N ASP A 30 -1.24 -15.19 -16.76
CA ASP A 30 -0.93 -14.32 -15.61
C ASP A 30 0.06 -14.97 -14.62
N LEU A 31 0.23 -16.29 -14.68
CA LEU A 31 1.24 -17.03 -13.90
C LEU A 31 2.65 -16.93 -14.50
N ALA A 32 2.77 -16.45 -15.74
CA ALA A 32 4.05 -16.33 -16.46
C ALA A 32 4.76 -14.98 -16.26
N ASN A 33 4.14 -14.03 -15.55
CA ASN A 33 4.73 -12.73 -15.23
C ASN A 33 5.41 -12.69 -13.85
N MET A 34 5.52 -13.82 -13.16
CA MET A 34 6.49 -13.95 -12.07
C MET A 34 7.88 -14.11 -12.69
N ALA A 35 8.41 -12.99 -13.17
CA ALA A 35 9.78 -12.87 -13.61
C ALA A 35 10.70 -13.51 -12.56
N PRO A 36 11.75 -14.25 -12.96
CA PRO A 36 12.77 -14.66 -12.00
C PRO A 36 13.26 -13.38 -11.33
N VAL A 37 13.25 -13.34 -10.00
CA VAL A 37 13.84 -12.24 -9.24
C VAL A 37 15.33 -12.27 -9.54
N ALA A 38 15.74 -11.61 -10.62
CA ALA A 38 17.13 -11.31 -10.88
C ALA A 38 17.65 -10.66 -9.61
N GLN A 39 18.77 -11.14 -9.07
CA GLN A 39 19.38 -10.56 -7.89
C GLN A 39 19.41 -9.05 -8.09
N THR A 40 18.61 -8.37 -7.29
CA THR A 40 18.46 -6.93 -7.41
C THR A 40 19.77 -6.29 -6.94
N ASP A 41 20.10 -5.09 -7.42
CA ASP A 41 21.29 -4.36 -6.94
C ASP A 41 21.30 -4.29 -5.40
N HIS A 42 20.10 -4.30 -4.79
CA HIS A 42 19.87 -4.41 -3.35
C HIS A 42 20.44 -5.69 -2.72
N ASP A 43 20.20 -6.88 -3.29
CA ASP A 43 20.68 -8.15 -2.72
C ASP A 43 22.22 -8.23 -2.70
N ILE A 44 22.84 -7.70 -3.75
CA ILE A 44 24.30 -7.61 -3.87
C ILE A 44 24.84 -6.66 -2.81
N LEU A 45 24.23 -5.48 -2.67
CA LEU A 45 24.64 -4.48 -1.69
C LEU A 45 24.45 -4.98 -0.25
N GLU A 46 23.34 -5.64 0.04
CA GLU A 46 23.07 -6.25 1.35
C GLU A 46 24.15 -7.26 1.73
N LYS A 47 24.54 -8.12 0.79
CA LYS A 47 25.62 -9.08 1.00
C LYS A 47 26.96 -8.38 1.28
N GLN A 48 27.30 -7.35 0.50
CA GLN A 48 28.56 -6.61 0.70
C GLN A 48 28.59 -5.89 2.06
N VAL A 49 27.47 -5.32 2.51
CA VAL A 49 27.34 -4.70 3.84
C VAL A 49 27.52 -5.75 4.95
N LYS A 50 26.92 -6.93 4.81
CA LYS A 50 27.13 -8.04 5.77
C LYS A 50 28.59 -8.48 5.85
N GLU A 51 29.27 -8.59 4.71
CA GLU A 51 30.70 -8.91 4.65
C GLU A 51 31.54 -7.84 5.38
N ALA A 52 31.27 -6.55 5.17
CA ALA A 52 31.98 -5.47 5.86
C ALA A 52 31.76 -5.47 7.39
N ILE A 53 30.55 -5.79 7.85
CA ILE A 53 30.27 -5.96 9.29
C ILE A 53 31.08 -7.15 9.86
N GLN A 54 31.18 -8.23 9.10
CA GLN A 54 31.96 -9.40 9.49
C GLN A 54 33.47 -9.10 9.55
N ASP A 55 33.99 -8.32 8.61
CA ASP A 55 35.38 -7.83 8.64
C ASP A 55 35.65 -6.97 9.88
N LEU A 56 34.74 -6.06 10.26
CA LEU A 56 34.83 -5.27 11.48
C LEU A 56 34.86 -6.14 12.74
N TYR A 57 34.00 -7.16 12.81
CA TYR A 57 34.00 -8.11 13.93
C TYR A 57 35.32 -8.89 14.02
N GLN A 58 35.84 -9.33 12.87
CA GLN A 58 37.10 -10.05 12.80
C GLN A 58 38.29 -9.18 13.21
N ILE A 59 38.31 -7.90 12.83
CA ILE A 59 39.31 -6.91 13.28
C ILE A 59 39.22 -6.71 14.81
N MET A 60 38.01 -6.59 15.36
CA MET A 60 37.80 -6.46 16.81
C MET A 60 38.39 -7.63 17.58
N VAL A 61 38.11 -8.87 17.15
CA VAL A 61 38.62 -10.09 17.78
C VAL A 61 40.16 -10.15 17.70
N GLN A 62 40.73 -9.87 16.53
CA GLN A 62 42.19 -9.86 16.35
C GLN A 62 42.89 -8.79 17.18
N THR A 63 42.27 -7.62 17.33
CA THR A 63 42.80 -6.53 18.16
C THR A 63 42.71 -6.87 19.63
N ASN A 64 41.62 -7.53 20.08
CA ASN A 64 41.48 -7.97 21.45
C ASN A 64 42.48 -9.08 21.82
N ALA A 65 42.75 -10.01 20.90
CA ALA A 65 43.72 -11.09 21.07
C ALA A 65 45.15 -10.71 20.67
N TYR A 66 45.41 -9.41 20.43
CA TYR A 66 46.72 -8.92 20.00
C TYR A 66 47.74 -9.19 21.11
N ASP A 67 48.85 -9.85 20.79
CA ASP A 67 49.93 -10.24 21.70
C ASP A 67 49.65 -11.45 22.65
N LEU A 68 48.43 -12.00 22.66
CA LEU A 68 48.12 -13.19 23.48
C LEU A 68 48.75 -14.48 22.96
N THR A 69 49.10 -14.51 21.67
CA THR A 69 49.75 -15.65 21.02
C THR A 69 50.99 -15.10 20.33
N SER A 70 52.18 -15.65 20.61
CA SER A 70 53.48 -15.19 20.08
C SER A 70 53.66 -15.41 18.56
N ARG A 71 52.59 -15.23 17.79
CA ARG A 71 52.51 -15.31 16.33
C ARG A 71 52.59 -13.90 15.73
N PRO A 72 52.95 -13.75 14.43
CA PRO A 72 52.96 -12.45 13.75
C PRO A 72 51.52 -11.93 13.56
N SER A 73 50.91 -11.39 14.64
CA SER A 73 49.57 -10.81 14.67
C SER A 73 49.45 -9.52 13.85
N ASN A 74 50.57 -8.83 13.64
CA ASN A 74 50.65 -7.60 12.86
C ASN A 74 50.31 -7.81 11.38
N GLN A 75 50.81 -8.87 10.75
CA GLN A 75 50.55 -9.16 9.34
C GLN A 75 49.09 -9.56 9.10
N VAL A 76 48.49 -10.29 10.05
CA VAL A 76 47.08 -10.71 9.98
C VAL A 76 46.17 -9.49 10.10
N LEU A 77 46.47 -8.59 11.04
CA LEU A 77 45.71 -7.35 11.22
C LEU A 77 45.86 -6.43 10.00
N GLU A 78 47.06 -6.29 9.44
CA GLU A 78 47.30 -5.51 8.22
C GLU A 78 46.50 -6.06 7.04
N ALA A 79 46.47 -7.40 6.87
CA ALA A 79 45.68 -8.03 5.82
C ALA A 79 44.17 -7.80 6.03
N ALA A 80 43.67 -7.93 7.26
CA ALA A 80 42.26 -7.67 7.59
C ALA A 80 41.87 -6.21 7.31
N MET A 81 42.75 -5.25 7.63
CA MET A 81 42.51 -3.83 7.37
C MET A 81 42.48 -3.51 5.87
N LYS A 82 43.39 -4.10 5.09
CA LYS A 82 43.39 -3.96 3.62
C LYS A 82 42.15 -4.58 2.98
N GLN A 83 41.69 -5.73 3.51
CA GLN A 83 40.46 -6.37 3.05
C GLN A 83 39.24 -5.48 3.31
N PHE A 84 39.14 -4.90 4.51
CA PHE A 84 38.05 -4.01 4.87
C PHE A 84 38.01 -2.75 3.98
N ASP A 85 39.16 -2.14 3.71
CA ASP A 85 39.28 -0.99 2.79
C ASP A 85 38.78 -1.34 1.37
N ALA A 86 39.23 -2.48 0.83
CA ALA A 86 38.76 -2.97 -0.46
C ALA A 86 37.24 -3.24 -0.46
N GLN A 87 36.69 -3.72 0.65
CA GLN A 87 35.25 -3.95 0.81
C GLN A 87 34.45 -2.64 0.81
N LEU A 88 34.93 -1.60 1.50
CA LEU A 88 34.28 -0.27 1.51
C LEU A 88 34.28 0.37 0.12
N LEU A 89 35.39 0.29 -0.61
CA LEU A 89 35.45 0.79 -2.00
C LEU A 89 34.49 0.03 -2.92
N LYS A 90 34.37 -1.29 -2.73
CA LYS A 90 33.42 -2.12 -3.49
C LYS A 90 31.97 -1.73 -3.20
N ILE A 91 31.62 -1.48 -1.93
CA ILE A 91 30.29 -1.01 -1.52
C ILE A 91 29.99 0.34 -2.17
N HIS A 92 30.91 1.30 -2.07
CA HIS A 92 30.74 2.62 -2.67
C HIS A 92 30.49 2.53 -4.18
N ASN A 93 31.34 1.81 -4.91
CA ASN A 93 31.21 1.65 -6.35
C ASN A 93 29.90 0.96 -6.73
N THR A 94 29.48 -0.06 -5.98
CA THR A 94 28.21 -0.76 -6.22
C THR A 94 27.02 0.16 -5.97
N ALA A 95 27.01 0.89 -4.85
CA ALA A 95 25.92 1.79 -4.49
C ALA A 95 25.78 2.99 -5.45
N THR A 96 26.89 3.57 -5.92
CA THR A 96 26.87 4.70 -6.86
C THR A 96 26.36 4.32 -8.24
N HIS A 97 26.59 3.08 -8.69
CA HIS A 97 26.16 2.60 -10.01
C HIS A 97 24.84 1.83 -9.98
N ALA A 98 24.29 1.56 -8.80
CA ALA A 98 23.02 0.88 -8.66
C ALA A 98 21.90 1.75 -9.23
N LYS A 99 21.10 1.16 -10.12
CA LYS A 99 20.02 1.86 -10.83
C LYS A 99 18.64 1.54 -10.25
N THR A 100 18.56 0.45 -9.49
CA THR A 100 17.28 -0.08 -9.00
C THR A 100 17.06 0.19 -7.51
N LEU A 101 17.88 1.03 -6.88
CA LEU A 101 17.70 1.34 -5.46
C LEU A 101 16.48 2.26 -5.25
N PRO A 102 15.64 1.97 -4.24
CA PRO A 102 14.49 2.80 -3.93
C PRO A 102 14.92 4.15 -3.35
N SER A 103 14.14 5.20 -3.65
CA SER A 103 14.31 6.50 -3.01
C SER A 103 13.80 6.45 -1.57
N ILE A 104 14.62 6.90 -0.62
CA ILE A 104 14.32 6.86 0.81
C ILE A 104 14.02 8.30 1.29
N PRO A 105 12.83 8.55 1.87
CA PRO A 105 12.53 9.80 2.56
C PRO A 105 13.62 10.20 3.59
N PRO A 106 14.06 11.48 3.66
CA PRO A 106 15.06 11.92 4.62
C PRO A 106 14.66 11.66 6.08
N GLU A 107 13.37 11.68 6.39
CA GLU A 107 12.85 11.40 7.72
C GLU A 107 13.14 9.97 8.15
N LEU A 108 13.13 9.00 7.22
CA LEU A 108 13.47 7.61 7.53
C LEU A 108 14.93 7.45 7.97
N ILE A 109 15.84 8.28 7.45
CA ILE A 109 17.26 8.26 7.85
C ILE A 109 17.37 8.60 9.34
N GLN A 110 16.63 9.61 9.81
CA GLN A 110 16.61 9.98 11.22
C GLN A 110 16.04 8.87 12.12
N TYR A 111 15.12 8.04 11.63
CA TYR A 111 14.63 6.88 12.40
C TYR A 111 15.76 5.89 12.64
N VAL A 112 16.53 5.56 11.59
CA VAL A 112 17.66 4.63 11.68
C VAL A 112 18.78 5.20 12.54
N ASP A 113 19.13 6.47 12.39
CA ASP A 113 20.18 7.14 13.18
C ASP A 113 19.87 7.14 14.68
N ASN A 114 18.60 7.29 15.05
CA ASN A 114 18.14 7.24 16.43
C ASN A 114 17.93 5.81 16.96
N GLY A 115 18.23 4.77 16.15
CA GLY A 115 18.02 3.36 16.52
C GLY A 115 16.54 2.95 16.61
N ARG A 116 15.62 3.72 16.01
CA ARG A 116 14.19 3.42 15.96
C ARG A 116 13.88 2.51 14.77
N ASN A 117 12.94 1.57 14.95
CA ASN A 117 12.51 0.71 13.84
C ASN A 117 11.91 1.55 12.68
N PRO A 118 12.49 1.51 11.47
CA PRO A 118 11.98 2.25 10.30
C PRO A 118 10.55 1.85 9.89
N ASP A 119 10.09 0.64 10.24
CA ASP A 119 8.71 0.21 9.96
C ASP A 119 7.67 1.13 10.62
N ILE A 120 8.03 1.75 11.74
CA ILE A 120 7.13 2.65 12.46
C ILE A 120 6.81 3.89 11.61
N TYR A 121 7.78 4.44 10.88
CA TYR A 121 7.52 5.55 9.95
C TYR A 121 6.52 5.16 8.87
N THR A 122 6.68 3.97 8.28
CA THR A 122 5.78 3.53 7.21
C THR A 122 4.35 3.34 7.74
N ARG A 123 4.22 2.82 8.96
CA ARG A 123 2.94 2.70 9.66
C ARG A 123 2.32 4.07 9.93
N GLU A 124 3.07 5.00 10.51
CA GLU A 124 2.62 6.37 10.80
C GLU A 124 2.19 7.09 9.51
N PHE A 125 2.91 6.90 8.42
CA PHE A 125 2.57 7.46 7.11
C PHE A 125 1.23 6.95 6.60
N VAL A 126 0.99 5.63 6.65
CA VAL A 126 -0.29 5.04 6.24
C VAL A 126 -1.44 5.51 7.15
N GLU A 127 -1.19 5.58 8.46
CA GLU A 127 -2.18 6.08 9.42
C GLU A 127 -2.52 7.56 9.16
N LEU A 128 -1.52 8.39 8.86
CA LEU A 128 -1.69 9.79 8.51
C LEU A 128 -2.44 9.97 7.20
N ALA A 129 -2.09 9.21 6.15
CA ALA A 129 -2.77 9.23 4.86
C ALA A 129 -4.25 8.83 5.01
N ARG A 130 -4.53 7.77 5.78
CA ARG A 130 -5.90 7.34 6.08
C ARG A 130 -6.68 8.43 6.80
N LYS A 131 -6.10 9.03 7.85
CA LYS A 131 -6.71 10.11 8.62
C LYS A 131 -6.99 11.34 7.74
N GLY A 132 -6.04 11.69 6.87
CA GLY A 132 -6.17 12.78 5.89
C GLY A 132 -7.32 12.53 4.92
N ASN A 133 -7.39 11.32 4.34
CA ASN A 133 -8.45 10.95 3.39
C ASN A 133 -9.83 10.97 4.04
N GLN A 134 -9.97 10.44 5.27
CA GLN A 134 -11.22 10.48 6.02
C GLN A 134 -11.63 11.92 6.37
N LEU A 135 -10.67 12.74 6.80
CA LEU A 135 -10.94 14.15 7.10
C LEU A 135 -11.40 14.91 5.86
N MET A 136 -10.76 14.70 4.71
CA MET A 136 -11.15 15.35 3.46
C MET A 136 -12.53 14.89 3.00
N LYS A 137 -12.81 13.58 3.06
CA LYS A 137 -14.13 13.05 2.76
C LYS A 137 -15.20 13.66 3.67
N GLY A 138 -14.98 13.70 4.98
CA GLY A 138 -15.92 14.30 5.93
C GLY A 138 -16.16 15.79 5.66
N LYS A 139 -15.13 16.55 5.27
CA LYS A 139 -15.30 17.94 4.84
C LYS A 139 -16.15 18.04 3.58
N MET A 140 -15.89 17.21 2.57
CA MET A 140 -16.67 17.19 1.33
C MET A 140 -18.14 16.86 1.61
N ASP A 141 -18.41 15.86 2.44
CA ASP A 141 -19.76 15.46 2.82
C ASP A 141 -20.49 16.57 3.59
N ALA A 142 -19.79 17.27 4.50
CA ALA A 142 -20.32 18.41 5.24
C ALA A 142 -20.64 19.61 4.33
N PHE A 143 -19.74 19.95 3.40
CA PHE A 143 -19.98 21.02 2.42
C PHE A 143 -21.10 20.67 1.46
N SER A 144 -21.20 19.41 1.03
CA SER A 144 -22.32 18.93 0.20
C SER A 144 -23.65 19.08 0.94
N SER A 145 -23.70 18.65 2.21
CA SER A 145 -24.91 18.76 3.04
C SER A 145 -25.28 20.23 3.29
N PHE A 146 -24.30 21.08 3.56
CA PHE A 146 -24.51 22.51 3.75
C PHE A 146 -25.05 23.19 2.49
N ARG A 147 -24.45 22.89 1.32
CA ARG A 147 -24.93 23.34 0.01
C ARG A 147 -26.40 22.97 -0.18
N ASP A 148 -26.75 21.70 0.07
CA ASP A 148 -28.11 21.20 -0.19
C ASP A 148 -29.15 21.85 0.74
N VAL A 149 -28.82 22.05 2.02
CA VAL A 149 -29.70 22.76 2.97
C VAL A 149 -29.85 24.23 2.58
N LEU A 150 -28.74 24.92 2.30
CA LEU A 150 -28.77 26.34 1.93
C LEU A 150 -29.57 26.55 0.63
N ALA A 151 -29.34 25.71 -0.37
CA ALA A 151 -30.07 25.78 -1.63
C ALA A 151 -31.57 25.51 -1.45
N ASN A 152 -31.94 24.60 -0.54
CA ASN A 152 -33.33 24.37 -0.20
C ASN A 152 -33.99 25.62 0.40
N GLU A 153 -33.39 26.20 1.44
CA GLU A 153 -33.91 27.39 2.12
C GLU A 153 -33.98 28.59 1.17
N MET A 154 -32.98 28.79 0.30
CA MET A 154 -33.01 29.82 -0.73
C MET A 154 -34.16 29.61 -1.73
N GLY A 155 -34.41 28.35 -2.14
CA GLY A 155 -35.51 28.02 -3.04
C GLY A 155 -36.91 28.21 -2.45
N VAL A 156 -37.04 28.15 -1.11
CA VAL A 156 -38.29 28.44 -0.39
C VAL A 156 -38.46 29.94 -0.11
N ALA A 157 -37.40 30.60 0.36
CA ALA A 157 -37.46 32.01 0.78
C ALA A 157 -37.43 33.00 -0.39
N MET A 158 -36.79 32.64 -1.51
CA MET A 158 -36.58 33.50 -2.68
C MET A 158 -36.93 32.74 -3.97
N PRO A 159 -38.22 32.53 -4.27
CA PRO A 159 -38.65 31.75 -5.44
C PRO A 159 -38.22 32.37 -6.78
N GLU A 160 -37.97 33.67 -6.84
CA GLU A 160 -37.55 34.40 -8.04
C GLU A 160 -36.15 34.03 -8.54
N ILE A 161 -35.26 33.53 -7.67
CA ILE A 161 -33.90 33.11 -8.03
C ILE A 161 -33.72 31.58 -8.05
N ARG A 162 -34.81 30.82 -7.92
CA ARG A 162 -34.77 29.36 -7.77
C ARG A 162 -34.02 28.67 -8.91
N ASP A 163 -34.27 29.08 -10.15
CA ASP A 163 -33.63 28.49 -11.33
C ASP A 163 -32.12 28.71 -11.35
N ASP A 164 -31.65 29.86 -10.86
CA ASP A 164 -30.22 30.17 -10.77
C ASP A 164 -29.55 29.41 -9.61
N VAL A 165 -30.26 29.23 -8.48
CA VAL A 165 -29.79 28.37 -7.38
C VAL A 165 -29.66 26.92 -7.85
N VAL A 166 -30.61 26.39 -8.62
CA VAL A 166 -30.55 25.05 -9.21
C VAL A 166 -29.30 24.89 -10.09
N LYS A 167 -29.03 25.86 -10.98
CA LYS A 167 -27.83 25.83 -11.83
C LYS A 167 -26.53 25.76 -11.01
N VAL A 168 -26.43 26.53 -9.92
CA VAL A 168 -25.25 26.53 -9.04
C VAL A 168 -25.10 25.20 -8.29
N VAL A 169 -26.20 24.62 -7.82
CA VAL A 169 -26.16 23.31 -7.15
C VAL A 169 -25.66 22.22 -8.08
N VAL A 170 -26.16 22.16 -9.31
CA VAL A 170 -25.71 21.19 -10.31
C VAL A 170 -24.24 21.41 -10.68
N ALA A 171 -23.84 22.67 -10.90
CA ALA A 171 -22.45 23.01 -11.21
C ALA A 171 -21.46 22.63 -10.08
N THR A 172 -21.93 22.57 -8.84
CA THR A 172 -21.15 22.19 -7.67
C THR A 172 -21.32 20.71 -7.27
N GLY A 173 -21.89 19.89 -8.16
CA GLY A 173 -22.01 18.43 -7.99
C GLY A 173 -23.17 17.97 -7.10
N GLY A 174 -24.13 18.85 -6.82
CA GLY A 174 -25.39 18.52 -6.16
C GLY A 174 -26.47 18.10 -7.15
N LYS A 175 -27.62 17.70 -6.62
CA LYS A 175 -28.79 17.31 -7.42
C LYS A 175 -29.83 18.41 -7.44
N GLU A 176 -30.59 18.52 -8.54
CA GLU A 176 -31.63 19.54 -8.71
C GLU A 176 -32.81 19.36 -7.73
N ASP A 177 -33.06 18.13 -7.30
CA ASP A 177 -34.17 17.74 -6.42
C ASP A 177 -34.06 18.27 -4.98
N VAL A 178 -32.91 18.83 -4.60
CA VAL A 178 -32.69 19.35 -3.25
C VAL A 178 -33.29 20.75 -3.04
N VAL A 179 -33.61 21.49 -4.12
CA VAL A 179 -34.01 22.90 -4.08
C VAL A 179 -35.53 23.06 -3.97
N GLY A 180 -36.00 23.77 -2.94
CA GLY A 180 -37.42 24.11 -2.75
C GLY A 180 -38.30 22.91 -2.39
N ARG A 181 -37.76 21.96 -1.61
CA ARG A 181 -38.51 20.93 -0.91
C ARG A 181 -39.30 21.58 0.22
N GLU A 182 -40.61 21.70 0.05
CA GLU A 182 -41.53 22.03 1.13
C GLU A 182 -41.51 20.88 2.15
N LYS A 183 -41.27 21.19 3.44
CA LYS A 183 -41.43 20.20 4.51
C LYS A 183 -42.87 19.69 4.45
N LYS A 184 -43.06 18.40 4.13
CA LYS A 184 -44.32 17.72 4.47
C LYS A 184 -44.41 17.67 5.99
N GLU A 185 -45.12 18.62 6.58
CA GLU A 185 -45.58 18.51 7.96
C GLU A 185 -46.59 17.35 8.05
N GLY A 186 -46.31 16.39 8.92
CA GLY A 186 -47.28 15.40 9.36
C GLY A 186 -47.04 13.97 8.87
N GLU A 187 -46.27 13.21 9.65
CA GLU A 187 -46.65 11.86 10.08
C GLU A 187 -45.96 11.61 11.43
N GLY A 188 -46.55 12.20 12.46
CA GLY A 188 -46.43 11.72 13.83
C GLY A 188 -47.76 11.06 14.19
N LEU A 189 -47.72 9.74 14.37
CA LEU A 189 -48.40 8.95 15.40
C LEU A 189 -47.87 7.51 15.33
#